data_AF-A0A4U0N706-F1
#
_entry.id   AF-A0A4U0N706-F1
#
_cell.length_a   1.000
_cell.length_b   1.000
_cell.length_c   1.000
_cell.angle_alpha   90.00
_cell.angle_beta   90.00
_cell.angle_gamma   90.00
#
_symmetry.space_group_name_H-M   'P 1'
#
loop_
_entity.id
_entity.type
_entity.pdbx_description
1 polymer ?
#
loop_
_entity_poly.entity_id
_entity_poly.type
_entity_poly.pdbx_seq_one_letter_code
_entity_poly.pdbx_strand_id
1 'polypeptide(L)'
;MSKKKRAAAIVGISGALLLATAPAAWANWTSSINDGGAGFESRRWADGSYSQLWWDNCSVSGSGAFYLNADVQYYEDISFQPDDAYDEKRFSACFENWSTPSMGEWHNLPNGDFYFTITGVSNKSGAAYADVEHVTVDTTAADQ
;
A
#
# COMPACT_ATOMS: atom_id res chain seq x y z
N MET A 1 -1.86 65.01 -42.38
CA MET A 1 -2.59 63.79 -41.99
C MET A 1 -1.66 62.58 -42.11
N SER A 2 -1.47 61.85 -40.99
CA SER A 2 -1.12 60.42 -40.78
C SER A 2 -0.30 59.65 -41.86
N LYS A 3 0.70 58.79 -41.53
CA LYS A 3 0.63 57.63 -40.63
C LYS A 3 2.03 57.18 -40.17
N LYS A 4 2.22 56.99 -38.86
CA LYS A 4 3.38 56.27 -38.28
C LYS A 4 3.16 54.76 -38.44
N LYS A 5 4.10 54.05 -39.08
CA LYS A 5 4.10 52.57 -39.15
C LYS A 5 4.53 52.03 -37.79
N ARG A 6 3.65 51.30 -37.10
CA ARG A 6 3.98 50.55 -35.88
C ARG A 6 4.39 49.14 -36.30
N ALA A 7 5.65 48.79 -36.06
CA ALA A 7 6.11 47.42 -36.12
C ALA A 7 5.58 46.68 -34.88
N ALA A 8 4.85 45.59 -35.08
CA ALA A 8 4.42 44.70 -34.01
C ALA A 8 5.46 43.58 -33.88
N ALA A 9 6.16 43.55 -32.75
CA ALA A 9 7.02 42.43 -32.38
C ALA A 9 6.13 41.33 -31.79
N ILE A 10 6.09 40.17 -32.44
CA ILE A 10 5.49 38.95 -31.89
C ILE A 10 6.52 38.35 -30.94
N VAL A 11 6.33 38.54 -29.64
CA VAL A 11 7.11 37.84 -28.60
C VAL A 11 6.43 36.50 -28.37
N GLY A 12 6.98 35.43 -28.97
CA GLY A 12 6.57 34.06 -28.68
C GLY A 12 7.19 33.61 -27.36
N ILE A 13 6.37 33.37 -26.35
CA ILE A 13 6.81 32.77 -25.10
C ILE A 13 6.72 31.26 -25.29
N SER A 14 7.87 30.59 -25.46
CA SER A 14 7.96 29.14 -25.35
C SER A 14 7.71 28.76 -23.89
N GLY A 15 6.50 28.30 -23.57
CA GLY A 15 6.18 27.73 -22.27
C GLY A 15 6.88 26.39 -22.13
N ALA A 16 7.93 26.32 -21.32
CA ALA A 16 8.43 25.05 -20.82
C ALA A 16 7.32 24.44 -19.95
N LEU A 17 6.77 23.29 -20.36
CA LEU A 17 5.96 22.46 -19.47
C LEU A 17 6.90 21.98 -18.37
N LEU A 18 6.84 22.64 -17.21
CA LEU A 18 7.29 22.03 -15.97
C LEU A 18 6.30 20.90 -15.68
N LEU A 19 6.71 19.67 -15.93
CA LEU A 19 6.09 18.50 -15.32
C LEU A 19 6.28 18.68 -13.82
N ALA A 20 5.27 19.26 -13.16
CA ALA A 20 5.21 19.24 -11.71
C ALA A 20 5.14 17.77 -11.31
N THR A 21 6.27 17.21 -10.91
CA THR A 21 6.29 15.99 -10.11
C THR A 21 5.64 16.40 -8.80
N ALA A 22 4.32 16.24 -8.71
CA ALA A 22 3.66 16.27 -7.42
C ALA A 22 4.47 15.31 -6.52
N PRO A 23 4.86 15.71 -5.30
CA PRO A 23 5.31 14.71 -4.35
C PRO A 23 4.23 13.63 -4.35
N ALA A 24 4.62 12.37 -4.52
CA ALA A 24 3.70 11.29 -4.23
C ALA A 24 3.22 11.58 -2.81
N ALA A 25 1.97 12.02 -2.68
CA ALA A 25 1.38 12.16 -1.36
C ALA A 25 1.57 10.78 -0.73
N TRP A 26 2.18 10.71 0.46
CA TRP A 26 2.27 9.47 1.20
C TRP A 26 0.87 8.84 1.19
N ALA A 27 0.80 7.70 0.51
CA ALA A 27 -0.41 7.39 -0.24
C ALA A 27 -1.27 6.48 0.62
N ASN A 28 -2.04 7.05 1.55
CA ASN A 28 -3.10 6.29 2.20
C ASN A 28 -4.01 5.67 1.14
N TRP A 29 -4.41 4.42 1.35
CA TRP A 29 -5.28 3.74 0.40
C TRP A 29 -6.10 2.64 1.01
N THR A 30 -7.21 2.31 0.35
CA THR A 30 -8.04 1.15 0.66
C THR A 30 -8.24 0.26 -0.56
N SER A 31 -8.23 -1.05 -0.37
CA SER A 31 -8.47 -2.09 -1.38
C SER A 31 -9.15 -3.31 -0.74
N SER A 32 -9.29 -4.39 -1.49
CA SER A 32 -9.64 -5.73 -1.00
C SER A 32 -8.60 -6.76 -1.45
N ILE A 33 -8.56 -7.92 -0.80
CA ILE A 33 -7.81 -9.11 -1.23
C ILE A 33 -8.83 -10.22 -1.47
N ASN A 34 -8.72 -10.91 -2.61
CA ASN A 34 -9.46 -12.14 -2.89
C ASN A 34 -8.45 -13.24 -3.16
N ASP A 35 -8.63 -14.40 -2.52
CA ASP A 35 -7.77 -15.56 -2.62
C ASP A 35 -6.26 -15.26 -2.40
N GLY A 36 -5.94 -14.43 -1.40
CA GLY A 36 -4.57 -14.09 -1.02
C GLY A 36 -3.87 -15.23 -0.29
N GLY A 37 -3.09 -16.05 -1.01
CA GLY A 37 -2.30 -17.14 -0.43
C GLY A 37 -0.85 -16.75 -0.14
N ALA A 38 -0.05 -17.72 0.33
CA ALA A 38 1.40 -17.55 0.46
C ALA A 38 2.02 -17.12 -0.90
N GLY A 39 2.77 -16.03 -0.89
CA GLY A 39 3.33 -15.39 -2.09
C GLY A 39 2.44 -14.33 -2.73
N PHE A 40 1.26 -14.01 -2.18
CA PHE A 40 0.51 -12.81 -2.58
C PHE A 40 1.36 -11.56 -2.32
N GLU A 41 1.36 -10.63 -3.27
CA GLU A 41 2.05 -9.34 -3.18
C GLU A 41 1.03 -8.23 -3.42
N SER A 42 1.05 -7.20 -2.57
CA SER A 42 0.21 -6.02 -2.76
C SER A 42 0.78 -5.07 -3.84
N ARG A 43 0.02 -4.01 -4.13
CA ARG A 43 0.57 -2.89 -4.89
C ARG A 43 1.62 -2.15 -4.05
N ARG A 44 2.52 -1.44 -4.71
CA ARG A 44 3.48 -0.54 -4.05
C ARG A 44 2.86 0.82 -3.73
N TRP A 45 3.38 1.50 -2.72
CA TRP A 45 3.05 2.90 -2.41
C TRP A 45 4.24 3.64 -1.80
N ALA A 46 4.27 4.96 -1.98
CA ALA A 46 5.27 5.82 -1.36
C ALA A 46 4.95 6.03 0.12
N ASP A 47 5.95 5.84 0.98
CA ASP A 47 5.83 5.93 2.44
C ASP A 47 7.13 6.44 3.09
N GLY A 48 7.10 6.65 4.41
CA GLY A 48 8.27 6.94 5.23
C GLY A 48 7.91 7.23 6.68
N SER A 49 8.88 7.07 7.58
CA SER A 49 8.75 7.22 9.04
C SER A 49 7.79 6.25 9.74
N TYR A 50 6.57 6.06 9.24
CA TYR A 50 5.52 5.24 9.83
C TYR A 50 4.60 4.67 8.75
N SER A 51 4.24 3.39 8.88
CA SER A 51 3.19 2.77 8.08
C SER A 51 2.32 1.87 8.94
N GLN A 52 1.03 1.86 8.65
CA GLN A 52 0.05 0.99 9.29
C GLN A 52 -0.81 0.28 8.26
N LEU A 53 -1.03 -1.01 8.48
CA LEU A 53 -1.88 -1.85 7.65
C LEU A 53 -3.05 -2.37 8.49
N TRP A 54 -4.28 -2.20 7.99
CA TRP A 54 -5.53 -2.62 8.64
C TRP A 54 -6.27 -3.57 7.74
N TRP A 55 -6.64 -4.73 8.27
CA TRP A 55 -7.51 -5.68 7.58
C TRP A 55 -8.81 -5.84 8.34
N ASP A 56 -9.93 -5.59 7.66
CA ASP A 56 -11.29 -5.77 8.19
C ASP A 56 -12.05 -6.84 7.42
N ASN A 57 -13.03 -7.44 8.12
CA ASN A 57 -13.91 -8.49 7.62
C ASN A 57 -13.18 -9.58 6.84
N CYS A 58 -12.35 -10.34 7.55
CA CYS A 58 -11.51 -11.36 6.94
C CYS A 58 -12.19 -12.73 6.96
N SER A 59 -12.06 -13.47 5.86
CA SER A 59 -12.41 -14.88 5.79
C SER A 59 -11.29 -15.69 5.15
N VAL A 60 -11.35 -17.01 5.29
CA VAL A 60 -10.43 -17.91 4.59
C VAL A 60 -11.22 -18.79 3.64
N SER A 61 -10.81 -18.82 2.38
CA SER A 61 -11.27 -19.80 1.41
C SER A 61 -10.43 -21.09 1.53
N GLY A 62 -11.08 -22.25 1.43
CA GLY A 62 -10.45 -23.58 1.61
C GLY A 62 -11.20 -24.48 2.62
N SER A 63 -10.85 -25.77 2.67
CA SER A 63 -11.50 -26.71 3.60
C SER A 63 -11.01 -26.48 5.04
N GLY A 64 -11.94 -26.50 6.02
CA GLY A 64 -11.67 -26.57 7.46
C GLY A 64 -11.04 -25.31 8.11
N ALA A 65 -11.86 -24.27 8.29
CA ALA A 65 -11.49 -23.02 8.95
C ALA A 65 -11.60 -23.11 10.48
N PHE A 66 -10.47 -23.32 11.17
CA PHE A 66 -10.38 -23.14 12.63
C PHE A 66 -9.02 -22.53 12.96
N TYR A 67 -8.99 -21.47 13.79
CA TYR A 67 -7.79 -20.70 14.15
C TYR A 67 -7.08 -20.08 12.93
N LEU A 68 -7.79 -19.19 12.25
CA LEU A 68 -7.35 -18.58 11.01
C LEU A 68 -6.48 -17.36 11.28
N ASN A 69 -5.40 -17.26 10.50
CA ASN A 69 -4.56 -16.08 10.47
C ASN A 69 -3.81 -15.99 9.15
N ALA A 70 -3.32 -14.79 8.85
CA ALA A 70 -2.35 -14.54 7.81
C ALA A 70 -1.07 -13.96 8.44
N ASP A 71 0.08 -14.44 8.00
CA ASP A 71 1.37 -13.85 8.31
C ASP A 71 1.70 -12.86 7.17
N VAL A 72 1.98 -11.60 7.56
CA VAL A 72 2.17 -10.47 6.65
C VAL A 72 3.57 -9.91 6.82
N GLN A 73 4.35 -9.97 5.74
CA GLN A 73 5.71 -9.46 5.68
C GLN A 73 5.74 -8.13 4.93
N TYR A 74 6.41 -7.14 5.50
CA TYR A 74 6.54 -5.79 4.92
C TYR A 74 7.92 -5.60 4.29
N TYR A 75 7.98 -4.89 3.16
CA TYR A 75 9.18 -4.70 2.37
C TYR A 75 9.32 -3.25 1.89
N GLU A 76 10.56 -2.77 1.85
CA GLU A 76 10.96 -1.63 1.03
C GLU A 76 11.37 -2.12 -0.35
N ASP A 77 10.76 -1.58 -1.41
CA ASP A 77 11.13 -1.84 -2.80
C ASP A 77 12.39 -1.04 -3.15
N ILE A 78 13.50 -1.74 -3.36
CA ILE A 78 14.78 -1.08 -3.64
C ILE A 78 15.28 -1.44 -5.03
N SER A 79 15.31 -0.43 -5.89
CA SER A 79 15.74 -0.59 -7.28
C SER A 79 17.13 -1.21 -7.41
N PHE A 80 17.20 -2.29 -8.18
CA PHE A 80 18.44 -2.99 -8.57
C PHE A 80 19.18 -3.73 -7.44
N GLN A 81 18.50 -4.00 -6.33
CA GLN A 81 19.03 -4.83 -5.24
C GLN A 81 17.91 -5.64 -4.59
N PRO A 82 18.22 -6.61 -3.70
CA PRO A 82 17.20 -7.25 -2.89
C PRO A 82 16.46 -6.23 -2.03
N ASP A 83 15.15 -6.43 -1.89
CA ASP A 83 14.29 -5.63 -1.04
C ASP A 83 14.59 -5.90 0.45
N ASP A 84 14.55 -4.84 1.25
CA ASP A 84 14.74 -4.97 2.69
C ASP A 84 13.43 -5.40 3.36
N ALA A 85 13.49 -6.52 4.07
CA ALA A 85 12.37 -7.05 4.84
C ALA A 85 12.34 -6.44 6.25
N TYR A 86 11.17 -6.00 6.68
CA TYR A 86 10.92 -5.53 8.05
C TYR A 86 10.43 -6.69 8.93
N ASP A 87 9.86 -6.42 10.10
CA ASP A 87 9.28 -7.49 10.93
C ASP A 87 7.94 -7.99 10.36
N GLU A 88 7.74 -9.30 10.44
CA GLU A 88 6.51 -9.97 10.06
C GLU A 88 5.44 -9.80 11.15
N LYS A 89 4.19 -9.59 10.73
CA LYS A 89 3.04 -9.41 11.62
C LYS A 89 2.01 -10.50 11.40
N ARG A 90 1.42 -10.99 12.49
CA ARG A 90 0.33 -11.97 12.49
C ARG A 90 -1.02 -11.25 12.50
N PHE A 91 -1.80 -11.42 11.45
CA PHE A 91 -3.16 -10.90 11.32
C PHE A 91 -4.17 -12.00 11.65
N SER A 92 -4.83 -11.93 12.81
CA SER A 92 -5.79 -12.95 13.26
C SER A 92 -7.13 -12.39 13.76
N ALA A 93 -7.17 -11.17 14.29
CA ALA A 93 -8.35 -10.61 14.95
C ALA A 93 -9.58 -10.53 14.02
N CYS A 94 -9.38 -10.15 12.76
CA CYS A 94 -10.46 -9.99 11.78
C CYS A 94 -11.00 -11.32 11.26
N PHE A 95 -10.21 -12.40 11.39
CA PHE A 95 -10.64 -13.75 11.08
C PHE A 95 -11.41 -14.41 12.24
N GLU A 96 -11.09 -14.01 13.48
CA GLU A 96 -11.77 -14.48 14.69
C GLU A 96 -13.10 -13.73 14.92
N ASN A 97 -13.10 -12.42 14.65
CA ASN A 97 -14.26 -11.57 14.72
C ASN A 97 -14.22 -10.56 13.57
N TRP A 98 -15.15 -10.71 12.62
CA TRP A 98 -15.29 -9.83 11.45
C TRP A 98 -15.42 -8.34 11.77
N SER A 99 -15.86 -7.97 12.98
CA SER A 99 -15.96 -6.58 13.44
C SER A 99 -14.72 -6.07 14.19
N THR A 100 -13.61 -6.81 14.19
CA THR A 100 -12.37 -6.41 14.87
C THR A 100 -11.21 -6.41 13.87
N PRO A 101 -10.61 -5.25 13.53
CA PRO A 101 -9.51 -5.20 12.57
C PRO A 101 -8.29 -5.99 13.06
N SER A 102 -7.55 -6.57 12.12
CA SER A 102 -6.15 -6.95 12.35
C SER A 102 -5.24 -5.82 11.90
N MET A 103 -4.22 -5.52 12.69
CA MET A 103 -3.38 -4.35 12.48
C MET A 103 -1.90 -4.70 12.57
N GLY A 104 -1.11 -4.07 11.71
CA GLY A 104 0.35 -4.12 11.73
C GLY A 104 0.91 -2.70 11.60
N GLU A 105 1.92 -2.39 12.41
CA GLU A 105 2.61 -1.09 12.41
C GLU A 105 4.10 -1.27 12.21
N TRP A 106 4.67 -0.38 11.40
CA TRP A 106 6.10 -0.28 11.13
C TRP A 106 6.55 1.16 11.33
N HIS A 107 7.70 1.34 11.98
CA HIS A 107 8.22 2.64 12.37
C HIS A 107 9.67 2.81 11.93
N ASN A 108 10.14 4.05 11.94
CA ASN A 108 11.50 4.44 11.53
C ASN A 108 11.82 4.03 10.09
N LEU A 109 10.80 4.02 9.22
CA LEU A 109 10.95 3.69 7.81
C LEU A 109 11.73 4.79 7.09
N PRO A 110 12.66 4.45 6.17
CA PRO A 110 13.22 5.44 5.25
C PRO A 110 12.13 5.95 4.30
N ASN A 111 12.42 7.05 3.60
CA ASN A 111 11.54 7.49 2.53
C ASN A 111 11.76 6.59 1.31
N GLY A 112 10.71 5.94 0.83
CA GLY A 112 10.81 4.96 -0.25
C GLY A 112 9.45 4.48 -0.73
N ASP A 113 9.48 3.50 -1.62
CA ASP A 113 8.31 2.73 -2.02
C ASP A 113 8.26 1.43 -1.21
N PHE A 114 7.08 1.05 -0.75
CA PHE A 114 6.88 -0.11 0.10
C PHE A 114 5.75 -0.98 -0.42
N TYR A 115 5.77 -2.25 -0.01
CA TYR A 115 4.71 -3.21 -0.26
C TYR A 115 4.65 -4.26 0.87
N PHE A 116 3.62 -5.09 0.86
CA PHE A 116 3.54 -6.24 1.74
C PHE A 116 3.28 -7.52 0.96
N THR A 117 3.68 -8.65 1.54
CA THR A 117 3.34 -9.98 1.06
C THR A 117 2.62 -10.79 2.14
N ILE A 118 1.85 -11.78 1.71
CA ILE A 118 1.35 -12.83 2.60
C ILE A 118 2.34 -13.98 2.53
N THR A 119 2.99 -14.32 3.64
CA THR A 119 3.98 -15.40 3.71
C THR A 119 3.35 -16.73 4.08
N GLY A 120 2.22 -16.68 4.80
CA GLY A 120 1.45 -17.84 5.20
C GLY A 120 -0.01 -17.50 5.49
N VAL A 121 -0.90 -18.44 5.22
CA VAL A 121 -2.27 -18.43 5.73
C VAL A 121 -2.48 -19.74 6.45
N SER A 122 -2.74 -19.67 7.76
CA SER A 122 -2.93 -20.87 8.57
C SER A 122 -4.37 -21.36 8.50
N ASN A 123 -4.56 -22.62 8.10
CA ASN A 123 -5.78 -23.39 8.35
C ASN A 123 -5.42 -24.83 8.80
N LYS A 124 -6.39 -25.62 9.26
CA LYS A 124 -6.14 -26.98 9.75
C LYS A 124 -6.05 -28.06 8.64
N SER A 125 -6.22 -27.72 7.36
CA SER A 125 -6.55 -28.73 6.33
C SER A 125 -5.89 -28.60 4.95
N GLY A 126 -5.01 -27.64 4.70
CA GLY A 126 -4.25 -27.58 3.45
C GLY A 126 -3.88 -26.17 3.01
N ALA A 127 -3.76 -25.97 1.70
CA ALA A 127 -3.61 -24.63 1.14
C ALA A 127 -4.81 -23.77 1.55
N ALA A 128 -4.52 -22.56 2.03
CA ALA A 128 -5.49 -21.60 2.52
C ALA A 128 -5.25 -20.27 1.82
N TYR A 129 -6.32 -19.53 1.60
CA TYR A 129 -6.24 -18.20 1.04
C TYR A 129 -7.02 -17.23 1.92
N ALA A 130 -6.49 -16.03 2.12
CA ALA A 130 -7.17 -14.95 2.83
C ALA A 130 -8.03 -14.14 1.86
N ASP A 131 -9.29 -13.98 2.20
CA ASP A 131 -10.17 -12.98 1.61
C ASP A 131 -10.33 -11.85 2.63
N VAL A 132 -10.09 -10.62 2.20
CA VAL A 132 -10.11 -9.43 3.05
C VAL A 132 -10.96 -8.38 2.36
N GLU A 133 -12.06 -7.99 2.98
CA GLU A 133 -12.97 -7.02 2.36
C GLU A 133 -12.34 -5.62 2.31
N HIS A 134 -11.65 -5.22 3.38
CA HIS A 134 -10.97 -3.94 3.43
C HIS A 134 -9.53 -4.12 3.90
N VAL A 135 -8.61 -3.75 3.02
CA VAL A 135 -7.20 -3.53 3.33
C VAL A 135 -6.95 -2.04 3.26
N THR A 136 -6.58 -1.44 4.38
CA THR A 136 -6.24 -0.01 4.46
C THR A 136 -4.77 0.17 4.82
N VAL A 137 -4.11 1.07 4.10
CA VAL A 137 -2.79 1.59 4.44
C VAL A 137 -2.94 3.02 4.94
N ASP A 138 -2.37 3.32 6.10
CA ASP A 138 -2.26 4.65 6.68
C ASP A 138 -0.80 5.00 6.99
N THR A 139 -0.31 6.08 6.38
CA THR A 139 1.06 6.59 6.49
C THR A 139 1.17 7.77 7.46
N THR A 140 0.07 8.16 8.12
CA THR A 140 0.01 9.46 8.83
C THR A 140 0.20 9.38 10.34
N ALA A 141 0.29 8.18 10.94
CA ALA A 141 0.31 7.95 12.40
C ALA A 141 -0.81 8.69 13.15
N ALA A 142 -1.82 9.16 12.43
CA ALA A 142 -2.99 9.80 12.98
C ALA A 142 -4.04 8.70 13.09
N ASP A 143 -4.14 8.13 14.29
CA ASP A 143 -5.13 7.10 14.61
C ASP A 143 -6.53 7.50 14.07
N GLN A 144 -7.19 6.60 13.33
CA GLN A 144 -8.60 6.74 12.95
C GLN A 144 -9.53 6.38 14.12
#